data_AF-A0A222F0M1-F1
#
_entry.id   AF-A0A222F0M1-F1
#
_cell.length_a   1.000
_cell.length_b   1.000
_cell.length_c   1.000
_cell.angle_alpha   90.00
_cell.angle_beta   90.00
_cell.angle_gamma   90.00
#
_symmetry.space_group_name_H-M   'P 1'
#
loop_
_entity.id
_entity.type
_entity.pdbx_description
1 polymer ?
#
loop_
_entity_poly.entity_id
_entity_poly.type
_entity_poly.pdbx_seq_one_letter_code
_entity_poly.pdbx_strand_id
1 'polypeptide(L)'
;MTNNSEIWVSSAQTNGVLSNKLGIRAKYFGQDWEPPTHIVPRKPGSISENMRRQVRGEVLQREDLPEACYVFDEKRFKQCKDFFFLGGFAAVKGRLAEVLLDADLGAGKMVQIPVFEEDKVTELPGPYYVLNFVARDGMFLPAETRALHSILTMKEDGCDLWKTYSETDGDIAVAAAALDSGPDIWVDPRLKYEIFLSGSLVKAIQQAKIKEGYLRLRRCRIVEEDPQ
;
A
#
# COMPACT_ATOMS: atom_id res chain seq x y z
N MET A 1 -16.58 6.93 19.40
CA MET A 1 -16.46 6.35 18.04
C MET A 1 -16.59 7.51 17.08
N THR A 2 -15.53 7.81 16.34
CA THR A 2 -15.53 8.89 15.35
C THR A 2 -16.21 8.34 14.11
N ASN A 3 -17.42 8.78 13.78
CA ASN A 3 -18.03 8.43 12.50
C ASN A 3 -17.16 9.01 11.39
N ASN A 4 -16.64 8.15 10.52
CA ASN A 4 -15.97 8.61 9.31
C ASN A 4 -17.02 9.26 8.41
N SER A 5 -16.80 10.52 8.02
CA SER A 5 -17.68 11.23 7.08
C SER A 5 -17.18 11.16 5.64
N GLU A 6 -15.96 10.64 5.44
CA GLU A 6 -15.29 10.62 4.14
C GLU A 6 -14.46 9.34 4.02
N ILE A 7 -14.38 8.84 2.79
CA ILE A 7 -13.41 7.83 2.37
C ILE A 7 -12.54 8.45 1.29
N TRP A 8 -11.26 8.15 1.36
CA TRP A 8 -10.24 8.57 0.41
C TRP A 8 -9.60 7.36 -0.24
N VAL A 9 -8.95 7.57 -1.37
CA VAL A 9 -8.23 6.54 -2.10
C VAL A 9 -6.89 7.07 -2.59
N SER A 10 -5.87 6.22 -2.54
CA SER A 10 -4.48 6.50 -2.89
C SER A 10 -3.99 5.55 -3.96
N SER A 11 -3.48 6.12 -5.07
CA SER A 11 -2.73 5.38 -6.10
C SER A 11 -1.23 5.28 -5.79
N ALA A 12 -0.79 5.44 -4.53
CA ALA A 12 0.64 5.46 -4.19
C ALA A 12 1.39 4.20 -4.67
N GLN A 13 0.73 3.04 -4.69
CA GLN A 13 1.34 1.79 -5.14
C GLN A 13 1.72 1.78 -6.63
N THR A 14 1.04 2.58 -7.45
CA THR A 14 1.32 2.69 -8.90
C THR A 14 2.25 3.86 -9.23
N ASN A 15 2.62 4.67 -8.25
CA ASN A 15 3.51 5.79 -8.44
C ASN A 15 4.95 5.29 -8.67
N GLY A 16 5.32 5.12 -9.95
CA GLY A 16 6.63 4.59 -10.34
C GLY A 16 7.81 5.37 -9.75
N VAL A 17 7.65 6.66 -9.40
CA VAL A 17 8.71 7.43 -8.73
C VAL A 17 9.06 6.86 -7.36
N LEU A 18 8.11 6.22 -6.66
CA LEU A 18 8.30 5.67 -5.33
C LEU A 18 9.02 4.32 -5.32
N SER A 19 9.12 3.63 -6.46
CA SER A 19 9.77 2.31 -6.58
C SER A 19 10.98 2.32 -7.51
N ASN A 20 11.11 3.33 -8.38
CA ASN A 20 12.13 3.35 -9.41
C ASN A 20 13.53 3.58 -8.84
N LYS A 21 14.38 2.56 -8.95
CA LYS A 21 15.81 2.60 -8.62
C LYS A 21 16.08 3.16 -7.22
N LEU A 22 15.37 2.71 -6.19
CA LEU A 22 15.52 3.19 -4.81
C LEU A 22 16.93 3.05 -4.19
N GLY A 23 17.84 2.31 -4.83
CA GLY A 23 19.16 2.05 -4.26
C GLY A 23 19.14 1.04 -3.12
N ILE A 24 18.10 0.21 -3.04
CA ILE A 24 17.89 -0.78 -1.99
C ILE A 24 17.69 -2.18 -2.57
N ARG A 25 18.14 -3.21 -1.85
CA ARG A 25 17.99 -4.62 -2.21
C ARG A 25 17.60 -5.46 -1.01
N ALA A 26 16.92 -6.57 -1.25
CA ALA A 26 16.38 -7.41 -0.19
C ALA A 26 17.22 -8.66 0.05
N LYS A 27 17.08 -9.22 1.24
CA LYS A 27 17.29 -10.63 1.53
C LYS A 27 15.94 -11.23 1.91
N TYR A 28 15.65 -12.42 1.39
CA TYR A 28 14.46 -13.18 1.76
C TYR A 28 14.88 -14.40 2.57
N PHE A 29 13.99 -14.91 3.42
CA PHE A 29 14.27 -16.10 4.21
C PHE A 29 14.70 -17.28 3.32
N GLY A 30 15.80 -17.93 3.70
CA GLY A 30 16.37 -19.04 2.94
C GLY A 30 16.98 -18.65 1.60
N GLN A 31 17.21 -17.35 1.35
CA GLN A 31 17.84 -16.84 0.12
C GLN A 31 19.03 -15.93 0.43
N ASP A 32 19.96 -15.86 -0.51
CA ASP A 32 21.05 -14.90 -0.47
C ASP A 32 20.56 -13.47 -0.75
N TRP A 33 21.40 -12.50 -0.41
CA TRP A 33 21.19 -11.10 -0.73
C TRP A 33 21.04 -10.89 -2.24
N GLU A 34 20.07 -10.08 -2.63
CA GLU A 34 19.95 -9.65 -4.01
C GLU A 34 21.15 -8.78 -4.43
N PRO A 35 21.60 -8.85 -5.69
CA PRO A 35 22.79 -8.13 -6.15
C PRO A 35 22.59 -6.60 -6.17
N PRO A 36 23.65 -5.79 -5.92
CA PRO A 36 23.61 -4.33 -5.82
C PRO A 36 23.55 -3.67 -7.20
N THR A 37 22.48 -3.92 -7.94
CA THR A 37 22.24 -3.35 -9.28
C THR A 37 20.96 -2.53 -9.27
N HIS A 38 20.80 -1.60 -10.19
CA HIS A 38 19.51 -0.92 -10.42
C HIS A 38 18.51 -1.77 -11.20
N ILE A 39 18.95 -2.85 -11.85
CA ILE A 39 18.08 -3.81 -12.53
C ILE A 39 17.38 -4.62 -11.44
N VAL A 40 16.04 -4.56 -11.38
CA VAL A 40 15.27 -5.34 -10.41
C VAL A 40 15.41 -6.82 -10.80
N PRO A 41 15.98 -7.68 -9.94
CA PRO A 41 16.11 -9.08 -10.25
C PRO A 41 14.72 -9.71 -10.37
N ARG A 42 14.60 -10.74 -11.21
CA ARG A 42 13.39 -11.55 -11.25
C ARG A 42 13.23 -12.23 -9.89
N LYS A 43 12.17 -11.88 -9.17
CA LYS A 43 11.86 -12.49 -7.87
C LYS A 43 11.49 -13.97 -8.08
N PRO A 44 11.80 -14.85 -7.11
CA PRO A 44 11.24 -16.20 -7.09
C PRO A 44 9.71 -16.17 -7.13
N GLY A 45 9.11 -17.26 -7.59
CA GLY A 45 7.66 -17.37 -7.73
C GLY A 45 6.92 -17.14 -6.41
N SER A 46 7.44 -17.70 -5.31
CA SER A 46 6.90 -17.52 -3.95
C SER A 46 6.89 -16.06 -3.52
N ILE A 47 8.01 -15.35 -3.70
CA ILE A 47 8.11 -13.93 -3.35
C ILE A 47 7.17 -13.08 -4.20
N SER A 48 7.12 -13.34 -5.51
CA SER A 48 6.18 -12.66 -6.41
C SER A 48 4.72 -12.88 -5.98
N GLU A 49 4.39 -14.07 -5.49
CA GLU A 49 3.05 -14.35 -4.99
C GLU A 49 2.76 -13.64 -3.68
N ASN A 50 3.70 -13.63 -2.73
CA ASN A 50 3.54 -12.87 -1.49
C ASN A 50 3.34 -11.37 -1.76
N MET A 51 4.03 -10.79 -2.74
CA MET A 51 3.76 -9.41 -3.18
C MET A 51 2.32 -9.23 -3.69
N ARG A 52 1.77 -10.19 -4.44
CA ARG A 52 0.36 -10.14 -4.91
C ARG A 52 -0.62 -10.30 -3.75
N ARG A 53 -0.35 -11.22 -2.82
CA ARG A 53 -1.11 -11.42 -1.59
C ARG A 53 -1.18 -10.13 -0.77
N GLN A 54 -0.06 -9.39 -0.62
CA GLN A 54 -0.05 -8.07 0.02
C GLN A 54 -1.00 -7.08 -0.68
N VAL A 55 -0.92 -6.99 -2.01
CA VAL A 55 -1.77 -6.09 -2.81
C VAL A 55 -3.26 -6.44 -2.67
N ARG A 56 -3.58 -7.72 -2.48
CA ARG A 56 -4.95 -8.21 -2.23
C ARG A 56 -5.42 -8.02 -0.78
N GLY A 57 -4.56 -7.54 0.12
CA GLY A 57 -4.91 -7.36 1.54
C GLY A 57 -4.94 -8.66 2.34
N GLU A 58 -4.22 -9.69 1.89
CA GLU A 58 -4.03 -10.90 2.67
C GLU A 58 -2.99 -10.66 3.78
N VAL A 59 -3.27 -11.15 4.99
CA VAL A 59 -2.35 -11.02 6.11
C VAL A 59 -1.14 -11.93 5.89
N LEU A 60 0.02 -11.31 5.70
CA LEU A 60 1.29 -12.02 5.51
C LEU A 60 1.96 -12.36 6.84
N GLN A 61 2.62 -13.52 6.87
CA GLN A 61 3.51 -13.91 7.96
C GLN A 61 4.87 -13.21 7.82
N ARG A 62 5.70 -13.28 8.86
CA ARG A 62 7.01 -12.61 8.85
C ARG A 62 7.90 -13.14 7.74
N GLU A 63 7.84 -14.44 7.51
CA GLU A 63 8.62 -15.21 6.53
C GLU A 63 8.16 -14.97 5.09
N ASP A 64 6.95 -14.44 4.91
CA ASP A 64 6.44 -14.04 3.60
C ASP A 64 7.05 -12.72 3.10
N LEU A 65 7.66 -11.96 4.01
CA LEU A 65 8.23 -10.62 3.80
C LEU A 65 9.77 -10.70 3.69
N PRO A 66 10.44 -9.62 3.23
CA PRO A 66 11.90 -9.56 3.26
C PRO A 66 12.45 -9.83 4.66
N GLU A 67 13.43 -10.72 4.79
CA GLU A 67 14.16 -10.94 6.04
C GLU A 67 14.83 -9.63 6.46
N ALA A 68 15.49 -8.97 5.51
CA ALA A 68 16.16 -7.70 5.68
C ALA A 68 16.28 -6.98 4.34
N CYS A 69 16.71 -5.72 4.37
CA CYS A 69 17.12 -4.98 3.19
C CYS A 69 18.48 -4.32 3.41
N TYR A 70 19.16 -3.91 2.34
CA TYR A 70 20.36 -3.09 2.42
C TYR A 70 20.38 -2.00 1.34
N VAL A 71 21.03 -0.88 1.64
CA VAL A 71 21.17 0.27 0.75
C VAL A 71 22.52 0.20 0.05
N PHE A 72 22.51 0.04 -1.28
CA PHE A 72 23.70 0.03 -2.13
C PHE A 72 23.90 1.35 -2.90
N ASP A 73 22.90 2.24 -2.93
CA ASP A 73 22.99 3.58 -3.50
C ASP A 73 22.30 4.57 -2.56
N GLU A 74 23.08 5.08 -1.60
CA GLU A 74 22.62 5.99 -0.56
C GLU A 74 22.04 7.29 -1.14
N LYS A 75 22.60 7.78 -2.25
CA LYS A 75 22.15 9.02 -2.90
C LYS A 75 20.71 8.88 -3.39
N ARG A 76 20.35 7.74 -3.96
CA ARG A 76 18.97 7.48 -4.38
C ARG A 76 18.06 7.18 -3.21
N PHE A 77 18.55 6.42 -2.22
CA PHE A 77 17.75 6.11 -1.04
C PHE A 77 17.38 7.37 -0.24
N LYS A 78 18.26 8.38 -0.17
CA LYS A 78 17.98 9.70 0.42
C LYS A 78 16.81 10.45 -0.23
N GLN A 79 16.46 10.13 -1.49
CA GLN A 79 15.33 10.75 -2.20
C GLN A 79 13.99 10.06 -1.90
N CYS A 80 14.04 8.89 -1.27
CA CYS A 80 12.91 8.07 -0.92
C CYS A 80 11.93 8.81 0.00
N LYS A 81 10.65 8.77 -0.36
CA LYS A 81 9.57 9.37 0.43
C LYS A 81 9.21 8.47 1.61
N ASP A 82 8.27 8.93 2.42
CA ASP A 82 7.88 8.19 3.61
C ASP A 82 6.95 7.01 3.29
N PHE A 83 6.31 6.98 2.11
CA PHE A 83 5.79 5.76 1.47
C PHE A 83 6.74 5.33 0.35
N PHE A 84 7.12 4.06 0.35
CA PHE A 84 8.09 3.49 -0.59
C PHE A 84 7.98 1.97 -0.66
N PHE A 85 9.03 1.29 -1.13
CA PHE A 85 9.05 -0.16 -1.26
C PHE A 85 10.30 -0.81 -0.66
N LEU A 86 10.09 -1.85 0.14
CA LEU A 86 11.13 -2.74 0.66
C LEU A 86 11.01 -4.09 -0.02
N GLY A 87 11.99 -4.46 -0.85
CA GLY A 87 11.92 -5.72 -1.60
C GLY A 87 10.68 -5.86 -2.50
N GLY A 88 10.08 -4.74 -2.93
CA GLY A 88 8.85 -4.73 -3.73
C GLY A 88 7.55 -4.71 -2.91
N PHE A 89 7.62 -4.80 -1.59
CA PHE A 89 6.45 -4.68 -0.70
C PHE A 89 6.24 -3.21 -0.34
N ALA A 90 4.97 -2.78 -0.26
CA ALA A 90 4.62 -1.44 0.20
C ALA A 90 5.17 -1.22 1.61
N ALA A 91 5.85 -0.10 1.83
CA ALA A 91 6.58 0.19 3.05
C ALA A 91 6.45 1.66 3.46
N VAL A 92 6.61 1.91 4.75
CA VAL A 92 6.56 3.25 5.34
C VAL A 92 7.70 3.50 6.31
N LYS A 93 8.08 4.77 6.45
CA LYS A 93 9.08 5.28 7.41
C LYS A 93 8.74 6.69 7.86
N GLY A 94 9.50 7.20 8.83
CA GLY A 94 9.41 8.61 9.26
C GLY A 94 8.01 8.99 9.73
N ARG A 95 7.57 10.21 9.41
CA ARG A 95 6.33 10.78 9.97
C ARG A 95 5.07 10.05 9.51
N LEU A 96 5.08 9.46 8.31
CA LEU A 96 3.95 8.66 7.86
C LEU A 96 3.82 7.37 8.68
N ALA A 97 4.94 6.75 9.05
CA ALA A 97 4.91 5.58 9.94
C ALA A 97 4.40 5.94 11.34
N GLU A 98 4.79 7.10 11.89
CA GLU A 98 4.28 7.60 13.17
C GLU A 98 2.75 7.76 13.13
N VAL A 99 2.20 8.38 12.08
CA VAL A 99 0.75 8.54 11.92
C VAL A 99 0.04 7.18 11.81
N LEU A 100 0.65 6.21 11.12
CA LEU A 100 0.07 4.88 10.95
C LEU A 100 0.16 3.99 12.20
N LEU A 101 1.05 4.30 13.15
CA LEU A 101 1.10 3.57 14.44
C LEU A 101 -0.14 3.83 15.30
N ASP A 102 -0.73 5.02 15.17
CA ASP A 102 -1.92 5.43 15.91
C ASP A 102 -3.24 5.10 15.16
N ALA A 103 -3.16 4.63 13.92
CA ALA A 103 -4.31 4.31 13.07
C ALA A 103 -4.85 2.90 13.34
N ASP A 104 -6.15 2.70 13.13
CA ASP A 104 -6.73 1.37 13.14
C ASP A 104 -6.41 0.62 11.84
N LEU A 105 -5.44 -0.29 11.88
CA LEU A 105 -5.07 -1.11 10.73
C LEU A 105 -5.98 -2.35 10.56
N GLY A 106 -6.97 -2.54 11.43
CA GLY A 106 -7.79 -3.75 11.51
C GLY A 106 -6.93 -4.98 11.78
N ALA A 107 -7.10 -6.02 10.94
CA ALA A 107 -6.22 -7.20 10.95
C ALA A 107 -4.88 -6.97 10.23
N GLY A 108 -4.71 -5.82 9.58
CA GLY A 108 -3.45 -5.37 9.01
C GLY A 108 -2.41 -5.05 10.09
N LYS A 109 -1.16 -4.88 9.68
CA LYS A 109 -0.07 -4.57 10.62
C LYS A 109 1.10 -3.89 9.92
N MET A 110 1.88 -3.15 10.70
CA MET A 110 3.20 -2.70 10.30
C MET A 110 4.25 -3.68 10.83
N VAL A 111 5.04 -4.26 9.93
CA VAL A 111 6.10 -5.22 10.26
C VAL A 111 7.45 -4.54 10.09
N GLN A 112 8.19 -4.39 11.19
CA GLN A 112 9.52 -3.78 11.13
C GLN A 112 10.48 -4.68 10.36
N ILE A 113 11.20 -4.10 9.40
CA ILE A 113 12.24 -4.77 8.61
C ILE A 113 13.57 -4.05 8.87
N PRO A 114 14.63 -4.76 9.28
CA PRO A 114 15.95 -4.15 9.41
C PRO A 114 16.49 -3.75 8.04
N VAL A 115 17.09 -2.56 7.97
CA VAL A 115 17.73 -2.03 6.76
C VAL A 115 19.17 -1.72 7.08
N PHE A 116 20.10 -2.29 6.32
CA PHE A 116 21.54 -2.16 6.54
C PHE A 116 22.21 -1.22 5.53
N GLU A 117 23.43 -0.79 5.84
CA GLU A 117 24.37 -0.22 4.88
C GLU A 117 24.83 -1.29 3.86
N GLU A 118 25.65 -0.87 2.89
CA GLU A 118 26.12 -1.75 1.81
C GLU A 118 26.95 -2.96 2.31
N ASP A 119 27.57 -2.81 3.48
CA ASP A 119 28.31 -3.86 4.19
C ASP A 119 27.41 -5.02 4.68
N LYS A 120 26.08 -4.81 4.71
CA LYS A 120 25.05 -5.78 5.15
C LYS A 120 25.17 -6.16 6.63
N VAL A 121 25.84 -5.33 7.43
CA VAL A 121 26.09 -5.56 8.86
C VAL A 121 25.68 -4.33 9.68
N THR A 122 26.03 -3.13 9.22
CA THR A 122 25.72 -1.88 9.93
C THR A 122 24.26 -1.51 9.69
N GLU A 123 23.42 -1.54 10.73
CA GLU A 123 22.01 -1.21 10.60
C GLU A 123 21.83 0.32 10.46
N LEU A 124 21.06 0.74 9.46
CA LEU A 124 20.68 2.14 9.29
C LEU A 124 19.66 2.55 10.36
N PRO A 125 19.72 3.79 10.84
CA PRO A 125 18.76 4.29 11.81
C PRO A 125 17.33 4.23 11.26
N GLY A 126 16.49 3.47 11.93
CA GLY A 126 15.08 3.25 11.61
C GLY A 126 14.10 3.98 12.56
N PRO A 127 12.81 3.60 12.55
CA PRO A 127 12.29 2.34 12.01
C PRO A 127 11.83 2.39 10.54
N TYR A 128 11.86 1.23 9.88
CA TYR A 128 11.29 0.98 8.55
C TYR A 128 10.28 -0.16 8.64
N TYR A 129 9.08 0.03 8.09
CA TYR A 129 8.00 -0.95 8.19
C TYR A 129 7.51 -1.37 6.82
N VAL A 130 7.33 -2.67 6.60
CA VAL A 130 6.43 -3.16 5.56
C VAL A 130 4.99 -3.03 6.07
N LEU A 131 4.11 -2.53 5.21
CA LEU A 131 2.70 -2.31 5.53
C LEU A 131 1.86 -3.47 4.98
N ASN A 132 1.26 -4.27 5.85
CA ASN A 132 0.25 -5.25 5.45
C ASN A 132 -1.13 -4.61 5.55
N PHE A 133 -1.81 -4.51 4.41
CA PHE A 133 -3.19 -4.08 4.35
C PHE A 133 -4.15 -5.21 4.75
N VAL A 134 -5.38 -4.84 5.07
CA VAL A 134 -6.50 -5.76 5.19
C VAL A 134 -7.46 -5.58 4.03
N ALA A 135 -7.96 -6.68 3.48
CA ALA A 135 -9.00 -6.67 2.47
C ALA A 135 -10.36 -6.29 3.07
N ARG A 136 -11.10 -5.40 2.40
CA ARG A 136 -12.51 -5.14 2.71
C ARG A 136 -13.28 -5.16 1.39
N ASP A 137 -13.97 -6.28 1.16
CA ASP A 137 -14.75 -6.50 -0.05
C ASP A 137 -16.14 -5.87 0.04
N GLY A 138 -16.80 -5.70 -1.10
CA GLY A 138 -18.14 -5.12 -1.22
C GLY A 138 -18.21 -3.60 -1.03
N MET A 139 -17.12 -2.95 -0.63
CA MET A 139 -17.11 -1.51 -0.38
C MET A 139 -16.90 -0.71 -1.65
N PHE A 140 -16.05 -1.17 -2.57
CA PHE A 140 -15.90 -0.57 -3.88
C PHE A 140 -17.10 -0.89 -4.77
N LEU A 141 -17.61 0.10 -5.49
CA LEU A 141 -18.76 -0.05 -6.40
C LEU A 141 -18.32 0.18 -7.85
N PRO A 142 -17.95 -0.90 -8.60
CA PRO A 142 -17.48 -0.76 -9.97
C PRO A 142 -18.50 -0.10 -10.91
N ALA A 143 -19.78 -0.49 -10.83
CA ALA A 143 -20.83 0.04 -11.71
C ALA A 143 -21.05 1.55 -11.55
N GLU A 144 -20.77 2.09 -10.37
CA GLU A 144 -20.91 3.50 -10.02
C GLU A 144 -19.62 4.31 -10.21
N THR A 145 -18.51 3.64 -10.48
CA THR A 145 -17.20 4.27 -10.61
C THR A 145 -16.93 4.69 -12.05
N ARG A 146 -16.40 5.90 -12.22
CA ARG A 146 -16.05 6.47 -13.51
C ARG A 146 -14.61 6.10 -13.90
N ALA A 147 -14.35 6.06 -15.22
CA ALA A 147 -13.02 5.80 -15.79
C ALA A 147 -12.37 4.46 -15.38
N LEU A 148 -13.18 3.41 -15.21
CA LEU A 148 -12.71 2.05 -14.97
C LEU A 148 -12.33 1.32 -16.26
N HIS A 149 -11.30 0.48 -16.11
CA HIS A 149 -10.84 -0.43 -17.12
C HIS A 149 -10.82 -1.84 -16.52
N SER A 150 -11.54 -2.78 -17.11
CA SER A 150 -11.42 -4.19 -16.74
C SER A 150 -10.07 -4.71 -17.22
N ILE A 151 -9.33 -5.38 -16.34
CA ILE A 151 -8.03 -5.98 -16.64
C ILE A 151 -8.15 -7.49 -16.80
N LEU A 152 -9.07 -8.11 -16.07
CA LEU A 152 -9.29 -9.54 -16.06
C LEU A 152 -10.72 -9.84 -15.62
N THR A 153 -11.41 -10.68 -16.38
CA THR A 153 -12.69 -11.28 -15.97
C THR A 153 -12.40 -12.70 -15.47
N MET A 154 -12.56 -12.94 -14.17
CA MET A 154 -12.44 -14.29 -13.58
C MET A 154 -13.77 -15.02 -13.80
N LYS A 155 -13.82 -15.97 -14.74
CA LYS A 155 -15.06 -16.71 -15.10
C LYS A 155 -15.61 -17.60 -13.97
N GLU A 156 -14.78 -18.03 -13.03
CA GLU A 156 -15.17 -18.94 -11.95
C GLU A 156 -15.90 -18.23 -10.80
N ASP A 157 -15.50 -16.99 -10.48
CA ASP A 157 -16.01 -16.28 -9.29
C ASP A 157 -16.91 -15.08 -9.64
N GLY A 158 -17.15 -14.83 -10.94
CA GLY A 158 -17.96 -13.70 -11.42
C GLY A 158 -17.39 -12.32 -11.07
N CYS A 159 -16.16 -12.25 -10.58
CA CYS A 159 -15.52 -11.00 -10.17
C CYS A 159 -14.58 -10.47 -11.27
N ASP A 160 -14.84 -9.25 -11.72
CA ASP A 160 -13.92 -8.50 -12.56
C ASP A 160 -12.84 -7.83 -11.70
N LEU A 161 -11.59 -7.94 -12.13
CA LEU A 161 -10.47 -7.17 -11.59
C LEU A 161 -10.35 -5.86 -12.37
N TRP A 162 -10.49 -4.76 -11.65
CA TRP A 162 -10.54 -3.41 -12.20
C TRP A 162 -9.25 -2.63 -11.94
N LYS A 163 -9.01 -1.65 -12.81
CA LYS A 163 -8.06 -0.56 -12.58
C LYS A 163 -8.64 0.76 -13.03
N THR A 164 -8.25 1.81 -12.34
CA THR A 164 -8.54 3.20 -12.70
C THR A 164 -7.24 3.96 -12.89
N TYR A 165 -7.31 5.00 -13.71
CA TYR A 165 -6.27 6.02 -13.83
C TYR A 165 -6.83 7.40 -13.49
N SER A 166 -8.04 7.49 -12.94
CA SER A 166 -8.62 8.77 -12.58
C SER A 166 -7.78 9.44 -11.50
N GLU A 167 -7.50 10.73 -11.71
CA GLU A 167 -6.88 11.59 -10.71
C GLU A 167 -7.90 12.57 -10.09
N THR A 168 -9.19 12.34 -10.32
CA THR A 168 -10.28 13.25 -9.96
C THR A 168 -11.02 12.78 -8.70
N ASP A 169 -11.35 13.72 -7.82
CA ASP A 169 -12.26 13.47 -6.69
C ASP A 169 -13.65 13.04 -7.16
N GLY A 170 -14.24 12.07 -6.45
CA GLY A 170 -15.60 11.59 -6.67
C GLY A 170 -15.77 10.61 -7.83
N ASP A 171 -14.72 10.32 -8.60
CA ASP A 171 -14.78 9.35 -9.68
C ASP A 171 -14.85 7.91 -9.16
N ILE A 172 -14.18 7.62 -8.04
CA ILE A 172 -14.22 6.32 -7.35
C ILE A 172 -15.40 6.29 -6.39
N ALA A 173 -16.33 5.36 -6.63
CA ALA A 173 -17.52 5.18 -5.82
C ALA A 173 -17.33 4.06 -4.80
N VAL A 174 -17.79 4.31 -3.57
CA VAL A 174 -17.84 3.32 -2.49
C VAL A 174 -19.22 3.33 -1.83
N ALA A 175 -19.63 2.19 -1.28
CA ALA A 175 -20.88 2.05 -0.54
C ALA A 175 -20.86 2.89 0.75
N ALA A 176 -22.02 3.37 1.18
CA ALA A 176 -22.18 4.07 2.46
C ALA A 176 -21.66 3.27 3.65
N ALA A 177 -21.80 1.94 3.62
CA ALA A 177 -21.23 1.03 4.62
C ALA A 177 -19.71 1.18 4.80
N ALA A 178 -18.98 1.75 3.83
CA ALA A 178 -17.55 2.03 3.97
C ALA A 178 -17.26 3.02 5.11
N LEU A 179 -18.24 3.89 5.45
CA LEU A 179 -18.17 4.85 6.55
C LEU A 179 -18.40 4.23 7.93
N ASP A 180 -18.98 3.04 8.00
CA ASP A 180 -19.18 2.31 9.24
C ASP A 180 -17.83 1.95 9.91
N SER A 181 -17.89 1.52 11.17
CA SER A 181 -16.70 1.10 11.92
C SER A 181 -15.89 0.07 11.12
N GLY A 182 -14.62 0.38 10.88
CA GLY A 182 -13.69 -0.45 10.13
C GLY A 182 -12.29 0.16 10.15
N PRO A 183 -11.32 -0.53 9.54
CA PRO A 183 -9.94 -0.07 9.51
C PRO A 183 -9.81 1.28 8.81
N ASP A 184 -8.93 2.12 9.33
CA ASP A 184 -8.54 3.40 8.75
C ASP A 184 -7.81 3.24 7.41
N ILE A 185 -7.26 2.06 7.13
CA ILE A 185 -6.56 1.75 5.88
C ILE A 185 -6.86 0.32 5.42
N TRP A 186 -7.26 0.17 4.16
CA TRP A 186 -7.66 -1.13 3.60
C TRP A 186 -7.55 -1.13 2.08
N VAL A 187 -7.78 -2.29 1.47
CA VAL A 187 -7.83 -2.48 0.01
C VAL A 187 -9.08 -3.26 -0.39
N ASP A 188 -9.65 -2.96 -1.56
CA ASP A 188 -10.67 -3.82 -2.16
C ASP A 188 -9.97 -4.78 -3.15
N PRO A 189 -10.14 -6.11 -3.02
CA PRO A 189 -9.47 -7.07 -3.90
C PRO A 189 -9.85 -6.92 -5.38
N ARG A 190 -10.99 -6.27 -5.69
CA ARG A 190 -11.47 -6.03 -7.06
C ARG A 190 -10.88 -4.76 -7.67
N LEU A 191 -10.27 -3.85 -6.89
CA LEU A 191 -9.64 -2.62 -7.41
C LEU A 191 -8.13 -2.66 -7.22
N LYS A 192 -7.41 -2.92 -8.30
CA LYS A 192 -5.98 -3.20 -8.26
C LYS A 192 -5.14 -1.98 -7.90
N TYR A 193 -4.25 -2.14 -6.91
CA TYR A 193 -3.22 -1.17 -6.49
C TYR A 193 -3.72 0.13 -5.83
N GLU A 194 -5.01 0.22 -5.54
CA GLU A 194 -5.57 1.35 -4.82
C GLU A 194 -5.65 1.03 -3.33
N ILE A 195 -5.32 2.01 -2.49
CA ILE A 195 -5.41 1.92 -1.03
C ILE A 195 -6.52 2.86 -0.61
N PHE A 196 -7.50 2.36 0.14
CA PHE A 196 -8.54 3.19 0.74
C PHE A 196 -8.10 3.66 2.12
N LEU A 197 -8.44 4.90 2.45
CA LEU A 197 -8.13 5.55 3.71
C LEU A 197 -9.38 6.21 4.29
N SER A 198 -9.52 6.18 5.61
CA SER A 198 -10.53 6.97 6.30
C SER A 198 -10.24 8.46 6.24
N GLY A 199 -11.29 9.27 6.35
CA GLY A 199 -11.15 10.73 6.49
C GLY A 199 -10.38 11.13 7.75
N SER A 200 -10.48 10.39 8.85
CA SER A 200 -9.67 10.61 10.07
C SER A 200 -8.18 10.43 9.81
N LEU A 201 -7.79 9.35 9.13
CA LEU A 201 -6.38 9.09 8.81
C LEU A 201 -5.81 10.13 7.86
N VAL A 202 -6.56 10.53 6.82
CA VAL A 202 -6.13 11.61 5.92
C VAL A 202 -5.95 12.93 6.66
N LYS A 203 -6.87 13.27 7.58
CA LYS A 203 -6.71 14.46 8.45
C LYS A 203 -5.45 14.37 9.31
N ALA A 204 -5.14 13.20 9.88
CA ALA A 204 -3.93 12.98 10.67
C ALA A 204 -2.66 13.15 9.81
N ILE A 205 -2.64 12.62 8.59
CA ILE A 205 -1.53 12.81 7.62
C ILE A 205 -1.32 14.30 7.32
N GLN A 206 -2.39 15.04 7.08
CA GLN A 206 -2.35 16.48 6.79
C GLN A 206 -1.87 17.30 8.00
N GLN A 207 -2.35 16.96 9.21
CA GLN A 207 -1.92 17.59 10.46
C GLN A 207 -0.45 17.31 10.77
N ALA A 208 0.05 16.13 10.38
CA ALA A 208 1.47 15.81 10.43
C ALA A 208 2.29 16.57 9.36
N LYS A 209 1.70 17.46 8.56
CA LYS A 209 2.42 18.30 7.56
C LYS A 209 3.30 17.47 6.62
N ILE A 210 2.89 16.24 6.30
CA ILE A 210 3.56 15.38 5.34
C ILE A 210 3.21 15.91 3.94
N LYS A 211 4.21 16.05 3.05
CA LYS A 211 3.96 16.45 1.65
C LYS A 211 3.27 15.31 0.90
N GLU A 212 1.95 15.20 1.03
CA GLU A 212 1.15 14.06 0.55
C GLU A 212 0.99 13.94 -0.96
N GLY A 213 1.52 14.87 -1.77
CA GLY A 213 1.37 14.82 -3.23
C GLY A 213 1.88 13.52 -3.87
N TYR A 214 2.84 12.82 -3.24
CA TYR A 214 3.28 11.52 -3.73
C TYR A 214 2.33 10.36 -3.38
N LEU A 215 1.44 10.54 -2.40
CA LEU A 215 0.38 9.60 -2.02
C LEU A 215 -0.80 9.66 -3.00
N ARG A 216 -0.96 10.73 -3.78
CA ARG A 216 -2.03 10.87 -4.78
C ARG A 216 -3.43 10.60 -4.19
N LEU A 217 -3.73 11.27 -3.08
CA LEU A 217 -5.00 11.14 -2.36
C LEU A 217 -6.13 11.81 -3.15
N ARG A 218 -7.26 11.11 -3.25
CA ARG A 218 -8.51 11.62 -3.84
C ARG A 218 -9.69 11.22 -2.97
N ARG A 219 -10.70 12.06 -2.90
CA ARG A 219 -11.93 11.75 -2.16
C ARG A 219 -12.81 10.80 -2.98
N CYS A 220 -13.34 9.76 -2.36
CA CYS A 220 -14.33 8.87 -2.97
C CYS A 220 -15.74 9.49 -2.92
N ARG A 221 -16.59 9.12 -3.87
CA ARG A 221 -18.03 9.39 -3.82
C ARG A 221 -18.71 8.30 -3.00
N ILE A 222 -19.48 8.70 -2.00
CA ILE A 222 -20.31 7.77 -1.23
C ILE A 222 -21.64 7.56 -1.96
N VAL A 223 -22.06 6.31 -2.09
CA VAL A 223 -23.34 5.92 -2.68
C VAL A 223 -24.20 5.32 -1.57
N GLU A 224 -25.36 5.93 -1.32
CA GLU A 224 -26.36 5.38 -0.41
C GLU A 224 -27.05 4.18 -1.07
N GLU A 225 -27.30 3.11 -0.31
CA GLU A 225 -28.18 2.05 -0.80
C GLU A 225 -29.60 2.59 -0.83
N ASP A 226 -30.30 2.42 -1.96
CA ASP A 226 -31.74 2.68 -2.01
C ASP A 226 -32.43 1.74 -1.00
N PRO A 227 -33.24 2.25 -0.05
CA PRO A 227 -33.97 1.39 0.85
C PRO A 227 -34.94 0.53 0.01
N GLN A 228 -34.67 -0.77 -0.08
CA GLN A 228 -35.62 -1.76 -0.61
C GLN A 228 -36.83 -1.91 0.31
#